data_AF-A0A5M9WQN5-F1
#
_entry.id   AF-A0A5M9WQN5-F1
#
_cell.length_a   1.000
_cell.length_b   1.000
_cell.length_c   1.000
_cell.angle_alpha   90.00
_cell.angle_beta   90.00
_cell.angle_gamma   90.00
#
_symmetry.space_group_name_H-M   'P 1'
#
loop_
_entity.id
_entity.type
_entity.pdbx_description
1 polymer ?
#
loop_
_entity_poly.entity_id
_entity_poly.type
_entity_poly.pdbx_seq_one_letter_code
_entity_poly.pdbx_strand_id
1 'polypeptide(L)'
;MIIVANQPIQLSPSEWSAFEWYWLQQLQNRPIRYVYQSMDHLHFEWDLRESLVDAAEGLNRSGVSFASFEDSRCNPAFWNRNAQGGFELRPDI
;
A
#
# COMPACT_ATOMS: atom_id res chain seq x y z
N MET A 1 -1.37 -20.12 -1.57
CA MET A 1 -2.62 -20.41 -2.34
C MET A 1 -3.61 -19.27 -2.16
N ILE A 2 -4.22 -18.79 -3.25
CA ILE A 2 -5.25 -17.73 -3.22
C ILE A 2 -6.64 -18.36 -3.33
N ILE A 3 -7.56 -17.91 -2.47
CA ILE A 3 -8.95 -18.38 -2.40
C ILE A 3 -9.86 -17.16 -2.46
N VAL A 4 -10.84 -17.18 -3.36
CA VAL A 4 -11.84 -16.12 -3.52
C VAL A 4 -13.23 -16.74 -3.41
N ALA A 5 -14.12 -16.16 -2.61
CA ALA A 5 -15.47 -16.67 -2.39
C ALA A 5 -15.48 -18.18 -2.03
N ASN A 6 -14.55 -18.59 -1.16
CA ASN A 6 -14.31 -19.98 -0.74
C ASN A 6 -13.89 -20.96 -1.87
N GLN A 7 -13.51 -20.47 -3.05
CA GLN A 7 -13.00 -21.27 -4.15
C GLN A 7 -11.53 -20.91 -4.44
N PRO A 8 -10.63 -21.90 -4.62
CA PRO A 8 -9.29 -21.61 -5.14
C PRO A 8 -9.38 -20.94 -6.50
N ILE A 9 -8.65 -19.85 -6.69
CA ILE A 9 -8.63 -19.16 -7.99
C ILE A 9 -7.68 -19.87 -8.97
N GLN A 10 -8.10 -19.95 -10.23
CA GLN A 10 -7.20 -20.23 -11.35
C GLN A 10 -6.84 -18.90 -12.02
N LEU A 11 -5.59 -18.46 -11.89
CA LEU A 11 -5.14 -17.23 -12.51
C LEU A 11 -4.98 -17.41 -14.03
N SER A 12 -5.44 -16.45 -14.84
CA SER A 12 -5.18 -16.38 -16.28
C SER A 12 -4.31 -15.16 -16.63
N PRO A 13 -3.21 -15.29 -17.41
CA PRO A 13 -2.36 -14.15 -17.78
C PRO A 13 -3.09 -13.02 -18.51
N SER A 14 -4.23 -13.30 -19.16
CA SER A 14 -5.00 -12.30 -19.91
C SER A 14 -5.76 -11.31 -19.02
N GLU A 15 -5.93 -11.62 -17.73
CA GLU A 15 -6.70 -10.82 -16.78
C GLU A 15 -5.82 -9.82 -16.01
N TRP A 16 -4.49 -9.91 -16.16
CA TRP A 16 -3.52 -9.22 -15.33
C TRP A 16 -2.41 -8.63 -16.18
N SER A 17 -1.86 -7.50 -15.77
CA SER A 17 -0.63 -6.97 -16.34
C SER A 17 0.54 -7.95 -16.10
N ALA A 18 1.59 -7.87 -16.92
CA ALA A 18 2.75 -8.75 -16.79
C ALA A 18 3.41 -8.67 -15.40
N PHE A 19 3.40 -7.48 -14.79
CA PHE A 19 3.92 -7.25 -13.45
C PHE A 19 3.06 -7.94 -12.39
N GLU A 20 1.74 -7.81 -12.50
CA GLU A 20 0.78 -8.37 -11.54
C GLU A 20 0.76 -9.89 -11.60
N TRP A 21 0.75 -10.43 -12.81
CA TRP A 21 0.86 -11.85 -13.07
C TRP A 21 2.07 -12.47 -12.36
N TYR A 22 3.25 -11.86 -12.52
CA TYR A 22 4.49 -12.35 -11.91
C TYR A 22 4.36 -12.50 -10.39
N TRP A 23 3.81 -11.49 -9.72
CA TRP A 23 3.68 -11.46 -8.26
C TRP A 23 2.54 -12.33 -7.73
N LEU A 24 1.39 -12.35 -8.40
CA LEU A 24 0.26 -13.22 -8.04
C LEU A 24 0.67 -14.69 -8.10
N GLN A 25 1.49 -15.09 -9.07
CA GLN A 25 2.11 -16.41 -9.11
C GLN A 25 2.98 -16.69 -7.87
N GLN A 26 3.77 -15.72 -7.42
CA GLN A 26 4.57 -15.88 -6.19
C GLN A 26 3.68 -16.07 -4.96
N LEU A 27 2.61 -15.27 -4.83
CA LEU A 27 1.65 -15.37 -3.72
C LEU A 27 0.91 -16.72 -3.72
N GLN A 28 0.55 -17.21 -4.90
CA GLN A 28 -0.12 -18.51 -5.03
C GLN A 28 0.78 -19.65 -4.56
N ASN A 29 2.08 -19.57 -4.79
CA ASN A 29 3.08 -20.57 -4.40
C ASN A 29 3.52 -20.52 -2.92
N ARG A 30 3.09 -19.51 -2.16
CA ARG A 30 3.39 -19.43 -0.73
C ARG A 30 2.57 -20.44 0.09
N PRO A 31 3.13 -20.95 1.22
CA PRO A 31 2.42 -21.86 2.12
C PRO A 31 1.25 -21.21 2.85
N ILE A 32 1.23 -19.88 2.91
CA ILE A 32 0.13 -19.10 3.49
C ILE A 32 -1.06 -19.08 2.52
N ARG A 33 -2.27 -19.14 3.08
CA ARG A 33 -3.52 -18.97 2.35
C ARG A 33 -3.92 -17.50 2.36
N TYR A 34 -4.12 -16.93 1.18
CA TYR A 34 -4.70 -15.60 0.99
C TYR A 34 -6.18 -15.79 0.66
N VAL A 35 -7.08 -15.26 1.49
CA VAL A 35 -8.53 -15.54 1.40
C VAL A 35 -9.29 -14.23 1.27
N TYR A 36 -10.11 -14.15 0.22
CA TYR A 36 -10.89 -12.97 -0.15
C TYR A 36 -12.37 -13.31 -0.26
N GLN A 37 -13.24 -12.36 0.10
CA GLN A 37 -14.69 -12.55 0.02
C GLN A 37 -15.20 -12.47 -1.43
N SER A 38 -14.53 -11.69 -2.30
CA SER A 38 -14.88 -11.50 -3.70
C SER A 38 -13.64 -11.17 -4.53
N MET A 39 -13.75 -11.20 -5.86
CA MET A 39 -12.67 -10.80 -6.76
C MET A 39 -12.26 -9.35 -6.56
N ASP A 40 -13.22 -8.46 -6.26
CA ASP A 40 -12.94 -7.06 -5.99
C ASP A 40 -12.03 -6.86 -4.77
N HIS A 41 -12.12 -7.73 -3.75
CA HIS A 41 -11.20 -7.67 -2.61
C HIS A 41 -9.78 -8.10 -2.99
N LEU A 42 -9.63 -9.04 -3.93
CA LEU A 42 -8.32 -9.42 -4.46
C LEU A 42 -7.72 -8.29 -5.31
N HIS A 43 -8.51 -7.69 -6.22
CA HIS A 43 -8.10 -6.51 -6.98
C HIS A 43 -7.71 -5.36 -6.05
N PHE A 44 -8.53 -5.06 -5.04
CA PHE A 44 -8.22 -4.01 -4.07
C PHE A 44 -6.90 -4.23 -3.34
N GLU A 45 -6.62 -5.45 -2.85
CA GLU A 45 -5.33 -5.72 -2.20
C GLU A 45 -4.17 -5.55 -3.19
N TRP A 46 -4.36 -5.96 -4.44
CA TRP A 46 -3.36 -5.84 -5.47
C TRP A 46 -3.05 -4.36 -5.79
N ASP A 47 -4.07 -3.56 -6.09
CA ASP A 47 -3.97 -2.11 -6.34
C ASP A 47 -3.33 -1.38 -5.15
N LEU A 48 -3.71 -1.78 -3.93
CA LEU A 48 -3.13 -1.24 -2.69
C LEU A 48 -1.64 -1.54 -2.60
N ARG A 49 -1.22 -2.77 -2.90
CA ARG A 49 0.20 -3.17 -2.82
C ARG A 49 1.04 -2.44 -3.86
N GLU A 50 0.55 -2.29 -5.08
CA GLU A 50 1.21 -1.49 -6.12
C GLU A 50 1.33 -0.03 -5.66
N SER A 51 0.22 0.56 -5.23
CA SER A 51 0.17 1.95 -4.74
C SER A 51 1.12 2.18 -3.55
N LEU A 52 1.33 1.20 -2.68
CA LEU A 52 2.28 1.30 -1.56
C LEU A 52 3.73 1.39 -2.05
N VAL A 53 4.10 0.63 -3.07
CA VAL A 53 5.45 0.70 -3.68
C VAL A 53 5.64 2.06 -4.34
N ASP A 54 4.67 2.49 -5.15
CA ASP A 54 4.71 3.78 -5.83
C ASP A 54 4.76 4.95 -4.84
N ALA A 55 3.99 4.89 -3.75
CA ALA A 55 4.00 5.88 -2.69
C ALA A 55 5.35 5.92 -1.94
N ALA A 56 5.96 4.76 -1.69
CA ALA A 56 7.28 4.69 -1.05
C ALA A 56 8.36 5.30 -1.94
N GLU A 57 8.36 4.99 -3.23
CA GLU A 57 9.27 5.62 -4.18
C GLU A 57 9.00 7.12 -4.34
N GLY A 58 7.73 7.52 -4.38
CA GLY A 58 7.31 8.91 -4.40
C GLY A 58 7.81 9.68 -3.17
N LEU A 59 7.69 9.09 -1.98
CA LEU A 59 8.22 9.67 -0.75
C LEU A 59 9.74 9.82 -0.81
N ASN A 60 10.47 8.80 -1.30
CA ASN A 60 11.91 8.87 -1.49
C ASN A 60 12.34 10.00 -2.46
N ARG A 61 11.56 10.25 -3.51
CA ARG A 61 11.81 11.33 -4.49
C ARG A 61 11.32 12.71 -4.03
N SER A 62 10.49 12.80 -3.00
CA SER A 62 9.83 14.05 -2.58
C SER A 62 10.76 15.08 -1.94
N GLY A 63 11.97 14.68 -1.54
CA GLY A 63 12.91 15.54 -0.82
C GLY A 63 12.65 15.67 0.68
N VAL A 64 11.68 14.94 1.23
CA VAL A 64 11.55 14.80 2.69
C VAL A 64 12.80 14.11 3.25
N SER A 65 13.22 14.52 4.44
CA SER A 65 14.42 14.01 5.11
C SER A 65 14.08 13.44 6.47
N PHE A 66 14.89 12.49 6.93
CA PHE A 66 14.82 12.02 8.32
C PHE A 66 15.12 13.16 9.30
N ALA A 67 14.43 13.16 10.44
CA ALA A 67 14.67 14.03 11.59
C ALA A 67 14.23 13.30 12.86
N SER A 68 14.81 13.68 14.01
CA SER A 68 14.28 13.27 15.32
C SER A 68 12.88 13.87 15.54
N PHE A 69 12.15 13.41 16.56
CA PHE A 69 10.89 14.07 16.91
C PHE A 69 11.11 15.53 17.32
N GLU A 70 12.18 15.85 18.05
CA GLU A 70 12.53 17.20 18.50
C GLU A 70 12.83 18.15 17.33
N ASP A 71 13.43 17.62 16.26
CA ASP A 71 13.82 18.38 15.06
C ASP A 71 12.81 18.25 13.90
N SER A 72 11.69 17.55 14.12
CA SER A 72 10.71 17.29 13.05
C SER A 72 10.10 18.61 12.54
N ARG A 73 9.76 18.64 11.24
CA ARG A 73 9.14 19.80 10.60
C ARG A 73 8.06 19.35 9.63
N CYS A 74 6.98 20.11 9.54
CA CYS A 74 5.85 19.86 8.64
C CYS A 74 5.51 21.14 7.86
N ASN A 75 4.69 21.01 6.82
CA ASN A 75 4.16 22.18 6.11
C ASN A 75 3.06 22.85 6.95
N PRO A 76 3.28 24.07 7.48
CA PRO A 76 2.33 24.75 8.38
C PRO A 76 1.04 25.20 7.69
N ALA A 77 0.98 25.16 6.35
CA ALA A 77 -0.26 25.38 5.62
C ALA A 77 -1.29 24.27 5.89
N PHE A 78 -0.84 23.05 6.20
CA PHE A 78 -1.72 21.88 6.36
C PHE A 78 -1.66 21.27 7.77
N TRP A 79 -0.52 21.36 8.44
CA TRP A 79 -0.26 20.61 9.67
C TRP A 79 0.24 21.52 10.80
N ASN A 80 -0.22 21.24 12.01
CA ASN A 80 0.36 21.75 13.25
C ASN A 80 1.33 20.71 13.82
N ARG A 81 2.56 21.12 14.15
CA ARG A 81 3.49 20.26 14.90
C ARG A 81 3.29 20.47 16.38
N ASN A 82 2.94 19.42 17.12
CA ASN A 82 2.79 19.49 18.57
C ASN A 82 4.15 19.39 19.31
N ALA A 83 4.13 19.54 20.63
CA ALA A 83 5.33 19.55 21.46
C ALA A 83 6.11 18.22 21.45
N GLN A 84 5.46 17.12 21.08
CA GLN A 84 6.05 15.77 20.97
C GLN A 84 6.53 15.46 19.54
N GLY A 85 6.46 16.43 18.62
CA GLY A 85 6.87 16.25 17.23
C GLY A 85 5.85 15.55 16.33
N GLY A 86 4.62 15.32 16.82
CA GLY A 86 3.51 14.78 16.03
C GLY A 86 2.90 15.84 15.11
N PHE A 87 2.40 15.41 13.95
CA PHE A 87 1.77 16.28 12.95
C PHE A 87 0.26 16.11 12.99
N GLU A 88 -0.45 17.15 13.40
CA GLU A 88 -1.90 17.21 13.53
C GLU A 88 -2.47 17.96 12.33
N LEU A 89 -3.45 17.37 11.64
CA LEU A 89 -4.13 18.06 10.54
C LEU A 89 -4.82 19.31 11.10
N ARG A 90 -4.65 20.44 10.41
CA ARG A 90 -5.28 21.67 10.85
C ARG A 90 -6.82 21.57 10.76
N PRO A 91 -7.57 22.14 11.72
CA PRO A 91 -9.04 22.06 11.71
C PRO A 91 -9.72 22.73 10.51
N ASP A 92 -9.01 23.62 9.82
CA ASP A 92 -9.50 24.40 8.68
C ASP A 92 -9.14 23.81 7.31
N ILE A 93 -8.62 22.57 7.28
CA ILE A 93 -8.29 21.80 6.08
C ILE A 93 -9.26 20.62 5.97
#